data_AF-A0A817LW79-F1
#
_entry.id   AF-A0A817LW79-F1
#
_cell.length_a   1.000
_cell.length_b   1.000
_cell.length_c   1.000
_cell.angle_alpha   90.00
_cell.angle_beta   90.00
_cell.angle_gamma   90.00
#
_symmetry.space_group_name_H-M   'P 1'
#
loop_
_entity.id
_entity.type
_entity.pdbx_description
1 polymer ?
#
loop_
_entity_poly.entity_id
_entity_poly.type
_entity_poly.pdbx_seq_one_letter_code
_entity_poly.pdbx_strand_id
1 'polypeptide(L)'
;MNSSSSPMSTNKKSVVIVSDILTRSPSSLIFVLVLNTLHAWFYISVECDLSSVDATMSIIIRMTLCSDDDDNDLKQLYDHVKNEYDREETNLLSLGDVLRNMGKFDLAEKYYRRWLSELPSNDPSLGMLYERLGTVADAKGEYDTSLEWYQKSLEIDMRTRPSDHVNIGSTHNSIGNVHGNKGDRGRALESYNRAVSLFKQAHDENHPHLAGFYNNIGNIYQEEKKYFEALDFYEKSLGIQENHLPPDHPDLGGSYNNIGIVHWCLGHYDLALDHYNRSLKISLKSLPAQHADIASTYVNMGLAYEDKDELE
;
A
#
# COMPACT_ATOMS: atom_id res chain seq x y z
N MET A 1 56.39 -11.17 5.87
CA MET A 1 55.15 -11.92 6.14
C MET A 1 54.04 -10.89 6.25
N ASN A 2 53.40 -10.58 5.12
CA ASN A 2 52.30 -9.61 5.04
C ASN A 2 50.99 -10.32 5.41
N SER A 3 50.35 -9.87 6.48
CA SER A 3 48.98 -10.24 6.84
C SER A 3 48.01 -9.37 6.05
N SER A 4 47.43 -9.92 4.99
CA SER A 4 46.31 -9.33 4.26
C SER A 4 45.01 -9.64 5.01
N SER A 5 44.42 -8.62 5.64
CA SER A 5 43.05 -8.63 6.13
C SER A 5 42.09 -8.45 4.94
N SER A 6 41.32 -9.48 4.61
CA SER A 6 40.17 -9.35 3.70
C SER A 6 38.96 -8.80 4.46
N PRO A 7 38.16 -7.88 3.88
CA PRO A 7 36.97 -7.37 4.53
C PRO A 7 35.82 -8.37 4.42
N MET A 8 35.23 -8.72 5.56
CA MET A 8 33.93 -9.41 5.63
C MET A 8 32.87 -8.51 5.00
N SER A 9 32.37 -8.92 3.84
CA SER A 9 31.17 -8.38 3.21
C SER A 9 29.96 -8.67 4.10
N THR A 10 29.51 -7.69 4.87
CA THR A 10 28.19 -7.71 5.51
C THR A 10 27.14 -7.41 4.46
N ASN A 11 26.74 -8.44 3.70
CA ASN A 11 25.51 -8.38 2.93
C ASN A 11 24.34 -8.23 3.92
N LYS A 12 23.88 -6.99 4.13
CA LYS A 12 22.59 -6.73 4.75
C LYS A 12 21.53 -7.32 3.82
N LYS A 13 21.14 -8.58 4.05
CA LYS A 13 19.97 -9.18 3.39
C LYS A 13 18.77 -8.33 3.82
N SER A 14 18.26 -7.51 2.91
CA SER A 14 17.02 -6.76 3.11
C SER A 14 15.85 -7.74 3.03
N VAL A 15 15.10 -7.85 4.12
CA VAL A 15 13.81 -8.53 4.15
C VAL A 15 12.82 -7.61 3.46
N VAL A 16 12.46 -7.93 2.22
CA VAL A 16 11.34 -7.27 1.53
C VAL A 16 10.10 -8.07 1.90
N ILE A 17 9.27 -7.51 2.78
CA ILE A 17 7.94 -8.05 3.06
C ILE A 17 7.07 -7.65 1.87
N VAL A 18 6.86 -8.56 0.94
CA VAL A 18 5.80 -8.41 -0.07
C VAL A 18 4.52 -8.89 0.59
N SER A 19 3.70 -7.94 1.07
CA SER A 19 2.42 -8.28 1.68
C SER A 19 1.34 -8.41 0.60
N ASP A 20 1.29 -9.55 -0.09
CA ASP A 20 0.15 -9.86 -0.97
C ASP A 20 -0.80 -10.86 -0.31
N ILE A 21 -2.08 -10.48 -0.29
CA ILE A 21 -3.19 -11.31 0.22
C ILE A 21 -3.54 -12.31 -0.89
N LEU A 22 -3.12 -13.57 -0.75
CA LEU A 22 -3.34 -14.59 -1.80
C LEU A 22 -4.77 -15.12 -1.86
N THR A 23 -5.46 -15.16 -0.72
CA THR A 23 -6.87 -15.60 -0.67
C THR A 23 -7.61 -14.91 0.47
N ARG A 24 -8.77 -14.32 0.16
CA ARG A 24 -9.75 -13.86 1.15
C ARG A 24 -10.69 -15.02 1.48
N SER A 25 -10.56 -15.60 2.66
CA SER A 25 -11.65 -16.40 3.25
C SER A 25 -12.28 -15.67 4.43
N PRO A 26 -13.50 -16.02 4.85
CA PRO A 26 -14.17 -15.40 5.99
C PRO A 26 -13.44 -15.58 7.34
N SER A 27 -12.52 -16.54 7.45
CA SER A 27 -11.94 -17.01 8.71
C SER A 27 -10.41 -17.21 8.68
N SER A 28 -9.74 -16.98 7.54
CA SER A 28 -8.29 -17.10 7.41
C SER A 28 -7.73 -16.23 6.29
N LEU A 29 -6.56 -15.63 6.53
CA LEU A 29 -5.75 -15.00 5.50
C LEU A 29 -4.48 -15.82 5.28
N ILE A 30 -4.09 -16.00 4.02
CA ILE A 30 -2.80 -16.60 3.66
C ILE A 30 -1.95 -15.49 3.04
N PHE A 31 -0.82 -15.17 3.66
CA PHE A 31 0.26 -14.39 3.06
C PHE A 31 1.34 -15.36 2.57
N VAL A 32 1.90 -15.11 1.39
CA VAL A 32 3.16 -15.74 0.98
C VAL A 32 4.27 -14.71 1.07
N LEU A 33 5.26 -15.01 1.89
CA LEU A 33 6.49 -14.23 1.96
C LEU A 33 7.50 -14.89 1.01
N VAL A 34 7.93 -14.18 -0.04
CA VAL A 34 9.02 -14.64 -0.92
C VAL A 34 10.31 -13.93 -0.52
N LEU A 35 11.26 -14.65 0.07
CA LEU A 35 12.56 -14.09 0.45
C LEU A 35 13.60 -14.32 -0.64
N ASN A 36 14.12 -13.21 -1.15
CA ASN A 36 14.84 -13.08 -2.42
C ASN A 36 16.24 -13.75 -2.49
N THR A 37 16.58 -14.69 -1.60
CA THR A 37 17.92 -15.33 -1.61
C THR A 37 17.94 -16.83 -1.42
N LEU A 38 16.82 -17.46 -1.06
CA LEU A 38 16.65 -18.91 -0.98
C LEU A 38 15.32 -19.23 -1.65
N HIS A 39 15.26 -20.25 -2.51
CA HIS A 39 13.99 -20.75 -3.07
C HIS A 39 13.19 -21.44 -1.95
N ALA A 40 12.78 -20.70 -0.93
CA ALA A 40 11.96 -21.16 0.17
C ALA A 40 10.61 -20.45 0.09
N TRP A 41 9.55 -21.25 0.07
CA TRP A 41 8.17 -20.77 0.01
C TRP A 41 7.64 -20.75 1.43
N PHE A 42 7.33 -19.56 1.94
CA PHE A 42 6.68 -19.42 3.25
C PHE A 42 5.18 -19.30 3.04
N TYR A 43 4.40 -20.12 3.74
CA TYR A 43 2.97 -19.89 3.89
C TYR A 43 2.71 -19.39 5.30
N ILE A 44 2.30 -18.12 5.41
CA ILE A 44 1.80 -17.54 6.66
C ILE A 44 0.28 -17.59 6.59
N SER A 45 -0.33 -18.58 7.23
CA SER A 45 -1.78 -18.58 7.45
C SER A 45 -2.08 -17.88 8.77
N VAL A 46 -2.71 -16.71 8.69
CA VAL A 46 -3.31 -16.04 9.85
C VAL A 46 -4.71 -16.60 10.00
N GLU A 47 -4.88 -17.53 10.95
CA GLU A 47 -6.20 -18.00 11.37
C GLU A 47 -6.69 -17.05 12.48
N CYS A 48 -7.61 -16.15 12.11
CA CYS A 48 -8.32 -15.35 13.10
C CYS A 48 -9.52 -16.18 13.57
N ASP A 49 -9.43 -16.76 14.76
CA ASP A 49 -10.60 -17.37 15.39
C ASP A 49 -11.52 -16.25 15.89
N LEU A 50 -12.53 -15.93 15.07
CA LEU A 50 -13.54 -14.92 15.36
C LEU A 50 -14.70 -15.45 16.23
N SER A 51 -14.59 -16.66 16.81
CA SER A 51 -15.72 -17.37 17.41
C SER A 51 -16.20 -16.84 18.77
N SER A 52 -15.45 -15.98 19.47
CA SER A 52 -15.90 -15.41 20.75
C SER A 52 -15.92 -13.88 20.76
N VAL A 53 -17.11 -13.30 20.94
CA VAL A 53 -17.30 -11.83 21.05
C VAL A 53 -16.80 -11.29 22.41
N ASP A 54 -16.63 -12.16 23.42
CA ASP A 54 -16.50 -11.75 24.84
C ASP A 54 -15.35 -12.36 25.66
N ALA A 55 -14.44 -13.19 25.14
CA ALA A 55 -13.26 -13.59 25.92
C ALA A 55 -12.11 -14.04 25.00
N THR A 56 -11.01 -13.28 25.03
CA THR A 56 -9.71 -13.58 24.41
C THR A 56 -9.80 -14.14 22.99
N MET A 57 -10.06 -13.27 22.01
CA MET A 57 -9.72 -13.58 20.61
C MET A 57 -8.20 -13.69 20.51
N SER A 58 -7.72 -14.89 20.19
CA SER A 58 -6.34 -15.11 19.83
C SER A 58 -6.20 -15.01 18.31
N ILE A 59 -5.30 -14.15 17.84
CA ILE A 59 -4.81 -14.25 16.47
C ILE A 59 -3.82 -15.40 16.51
N ILE A 60 -4.14 -16.54 15.91
CA ILE A 60 -3.17 -17.61 15.75
C ILE A 60 -2.51 -17.41 14.39
N ILE A 61 -1.32 -16.80 14.41
CA ILE A 61 -0.48 -16.70 13.22
C ILE A 61 0.23 -18.05 13.07
N ARG A 62 -0.34 -18.94 12.25
CA ARG A 62 0.30 -20.19 11.87
C ARG A 62 1.22 -19.94 10.69
N MET A 63 2.51 -19.77 10.99
CA MET A 63 3.55 -19.82 9.98
C MET A 63 3.93 -21.29 9.74
N THR A 64 3.82 -21.74 8.49
CA THR A 64 4.34 -23.04 8.07
C THR A 64 5.48 -22.82 7.10
N LEU A 65 6.67 -23.28 7.48
CA LEU A 65 7.82 -23.31 6.59
C LEU A 65 7.73 -24.54 5.70
N CYS A 66 7.50 -24.35 4.39
CA CYS A 66 7.68 -25.41 3.40
C CYS A 66 9.11 -25.32 2.86
N SER A 67 10.10 -25.77 3.62
CA SER A 67 11.43 -26.07 3.08
C SER A 67 11.83 -27.49 3.48
N ASP A 68 12.26 -28.28 2.49
CA ASP A 68 12.92 -29.57 2.72
C ASP A 68 14.34 -29.40 3.30
N ASP A 69 14.86 -28.17 3.32
CA ASP A 69 16.22 -27.86 3.74
C ASP A 69 16.30 -27.44 5.21
N ASP A 70 17.25 -28.06 5.92
CA ASP A 70 17.66 -27.81 7.31
C ASP A 70 18.44 -26.47 7.47
N ASP A 71 17.96 -25.41 6.82
CA ASP A 71 18.63 -24.11 6.81
C ASP A 71 18.41 -23.35 8.14
N ASN A 72 19.51 -23.13 8.86
CA ASN A 72 19.54 -22.49 10.17
C ASN A 72 19.20 -20.98 10.10
N ASP A 73 19.50 -20.31 8.98
CA ASP A 73 19.15 -18.89 8.80
C ASP A 73 17.63 -18.72 8.63
N LEU A 74 17.00 -19.67 7.93
CA LEU A 74 15.54 -19.74 7.76
C LEU A 74 14.83 -20.04 9.08
N LYS A 75 15.35 -20.95 9.89
CA LYS A 75 14.83 -21.23 11.23
C LYS A 75 14.95 -20.02 12.16
N GLN A 76 16.07 -19.30 12.14
CA GLN A 76 16.23 -18.07 12.93
C GLN A 76 15.25 -16.97 12.50
N LEU A 77 15.00 -16.80 11.20
CA LEU A 77 14.03 -15.84 10.72
C LEU A 77 12.59 -16.24 11.08
N TYR A 78 12.26 -17.53 10.95
CA TYR A 78 10.99 -18.09 11.42
C TYR A 78 10.78 -17.81 12.92
N ASP A 79 11.78 -18.10 13.75
CA ASP A 79 11.70 -17.87 15.19
C ASP A 79 11.61 -16.37 15.53
N HIS A 80 12.29 -15.50 14.77
CA HIS A 80 12.20 -14.06 14.95
C HIS A 80 10.79 -13.54 14.68
N VAL A 81 10.22 -13.89 13.51
CA VAL A 81 8.86 -13.49 13.13
C VAL A 81 7.86 -14.11 14.11
N LYS A 82 7.98 -15.40 14.43
CA LYS A 82 7.12 -16.05 15.42
C LYS A 82 7.16 -15.33 16.77
N ASN A 83 8.33 -15.03 17.31
CA ASN A 83 8.45 -14.34 18.62
C ASN A 83 7.95 -12.88 18.60
N GLU A 84 7.94 -12.23 17.43
CA GLU A 84 7.38 -10.89 17.27
C GLU A 84 5.84 -10.92 17.29
N TYR A 85 5.24 -12.00 16.78
CA TYR A 85 3.80 -12.16 16.60
C TYR A 85 3.10 -13.09 17.62
N ASP A 86 3.84 -13.87 18.40
CA ASP A 86 3.37 -14.82 19.43
C ASP A 86 3.38 -14.19 20.84
N ARG A 87 3.08 -12.89 20.95
CA ARG A 87 2.92 -12.20 22.25
C ARG A 87 1.45 -12.21 22.67
N GLU A 88 1.18 -12.79 23.84
CA GLU A 88 -0.16 -12.90 24.46
C GLU A 88 -0.88 -11.56 24.72
N GLU A 89 -0.19 -10.42 24.60
CA GLU A 89 -0.81 -9.11 24.57
C GLU A 89 -1.11 -8.70 23.13
N THR A 90 -2.23 -9.19 22.59
CA THR A 90 -2.74 -8.73 21.29
C THR A 90 -2.94 -7.22 21.32
N ASN A 91 -2.01 -6.47 20.74
CA ASN A 91 -2.14 -5.03 20.57
C ASN A 91 -3.43 -4.76 19.77
N LEU A 92 -4.43 -4.14 20.43
CA LEU A 92 -5.75 -3.86 19.83
C LEU A 92 -5.63 -3.12 18.49
N LEU A 93 -4.58 -2.32 18.33
CA LEU A 93 -4.23 -1.66 17.08
C LEU A 93 -3.89 -2.66 15.97
N SER A 94 -3.00 -3.61 16.24
CA SER A 94 -2.57 -4.62 15.27
C SER A 94 -3.73 -5.51 14.84
N LEU A 95 -4.61 -5.89 15.77
CA LEU A 95 -5.83 -6.63 15.45
C LEU A 95 -6.77 -5.81 14.55
N GLY A 96 -6.97 -4.52 14.86
CA GLY A 96 -7.74 -3.62 14.02
C GLY A 96 -7.16 -3.49 12.61
N ASP A 97 -5.83 -3.42 12.48
CA ASP A 97 -5.14 -3.30 11.19
C ASP A 97 -5.34 -4.56 10.33
N VAL A 98 -5.23 -5.75 10.94
CA VAL A 98 -5.52 -7.02 10.25
C VAL A 98 -6.97 -7.07 9.78
N LEU A 99 -7.92 -6.71 10.66
CA LEU A 99 -9.36 -6.72 10.32
C LEU A 99 -9.70 -5.71 9.22
N ARG A 100 -9.09 -4.53 9.24
CA ARG A 100 -9.23 -3.53 8.17
C ARG A 100 -8.73 -4.09 6.83
N ASN A 101 -7.55 -4.71 6.82
CA ASN A 101 -6.99 -5.32 5.61
C ASN A 101 -7.84 -6.48 5.07
N MET A 102 -8.58 -7.17 5.96
CA MET A 102 -9.59 -8.17 5.60
C MET A 102 -10.90 -7.58 5.07
N GLY A 103 -11.08 -6.26 5.09
CA GLY A 103 -12.33 -5.59 4.75
C GLY A 103 -13.41 -5.70 5.83
N LYS A 104 -13.05 -6.12 7.05
CA LYS A 104 -13.97 -6.24 8.20
C LYS A 104 -14.02 -4.93 8.97
N PHE A 105 -14.48 -3.87 8.30
CA PHE A 105 -14.41 -2.49 8.78
C PHE A 105 -15.14 -2.26 10.10
N ASP A 106 -16.35 -2.82 10.28
CA ASP A 106 -17.11 -2.66 11.53
C ASP A 106 -16.38 -3.27 12.74
N LEU A 107 -15.74 -4.43 12.54
CA LEU A 107 -14.95 -5.09 13.58
C LEU A 107 -13.67 -4.30 13.86
N ALA A 108 -12.96 -3.84 12.82
CA ALA A 108 -11.77 -3.00 12.99
C ALA A 108 -12.10 -1.74 13.80
N GLU A 109 -13.20 -1.06 13.46
CA GLU A 109 -13.68 0.13 14.18
C GLU A 109 -13.98 -0.17 15.65
N LYS A 110 -14.66 -1.29 15.95
CA LYS A 110 -14.94 -1.72 17.33
C LYS A 110 -13.67 -1.81 18.16
N TYR A 111 -12.61 -2.41 17.63
CA TYR A 111 -11.34 -2.56 18.34
C TYR A 111 -10.58 -1.25 18.48
N TYR A 112 -10.56 -0.41 17.46
CA TYR A 112 -9.98 0.93 17.55
C TYR A 112 -10.68 1.80 18.58
N ARG A 113 -12.02 1.76 18.66
CA ARG A 113 -12.78 2.50 19.67
C ARG A 113 -12.56 1.98 21.08
N ARG A 114 -12.40 0.67 21.24
CA ARG A 114 -12.01 0.08 22.53
C ARG A 114 -10.65 0.59 22.97
N TRP A 115 -9.64 0.52 22.09
CA TRP A 115 -8.31 1.04 22.42
C TRP A 115 -8.34 2.54 22.73
N LEU A 116 -9.13 3.31 21.97
CA LEU A 116 -9.33 4.74 22.21
C LEU A 116 -9.86 5.03 23.62
N SER A 117 -10.73 4.16 24.16
CA SER A 117 -11.26 4.31 25.52
C SER A 117 -10.26 3.96 26.63
N GLU A 118 -9.23 3.19 26.31
CA GLU A 118 -8.18 2.75 27.24
C GLU A 118 -7.01 3.76 27.27
N LEU A 119 -6.84 4.59 26.24
CA LEU A 119 -5.76 5.57 26.14
C LEU A 119 -6.05 6.86 26.92
N PRO A 120 -5.04 7.42 27.63
CA PRO A 120 -5.17 8.74 28.23
C PRO A 120 -5.24 9.84 27.16
N SER A 121 -5.92 10.95 27.48
CA SER A 121 -6.20 12.05 26.54
C SER A 121 -4.97 12.73 25.90
N ASN A 122 -3.78 12.52 26.47
CA ASN A 122 -2.52 13.07 25.98
C ASN A 122 -1.57 12.00 25.40
N ASP A 123 -2.05 10.78 25.16
CA ASP A 123 -1.21 9.72 24.61
C ASP A 123 -0.73 10.05 23.19
N PRO A 124 0.58 10.01 22.89
CA PRO A 124 1.11 10.26 21.55
C PRO A 124 0.56 9.29 20.49
N SER A 125 0.12 8.10 20.89
CA SER A 125 -0.44 7.06 20.01
C SER A 125 -1.84 7.41 19.48
N LEU A 126 -2.53 8.37 20.10
CA LEU A 126 -3.84 8.84 19.65
C LEU A 126 -3.80 9.37 18.22
N GLY A 127 -2.70 10.00 17.80
CA GLY A 127 -2.55 10.48 16.41
C GLY A 127 -2.64 9.34 15.40
N MET A 128 -1.96 8.23 15.68
CA MET A 128 -2.01 7.03 14.85
C MET A 128 -3.39 6.37 14.90
N LEU A 129 -4.00 6.27 16.07
CA LEU A 129 -5.32 5.67 16.22
C LEU A 129 -6.41 6.45 15.47
N TYR A 130 -6.37 7.78 15.52
CA TYR A 130 -7.27 8.62 14.74
C TYR A 130 -7.06 8.46 13.24
N GLU A 131 -5.82 8.33 12.77
CA GLU A 131 -5.56 8.02 11.36
C GLU A 131 -6.22 6.69 10.96
N ARG A 132 -6.09 5.64 11.78
CA ARG A 132 -6.71 4.33 11.52
C ARG A 132 -8.24 4.39 11.50
N LEU A 133 -8.85 5.09 12.45
CA LEU A 133 -10.30 5.33 12.47
C LEU A 133 -10.76 6.14 11.25
N GLY A 134 -9.96 7.11 10.81
CA GLY A 134 -10.19 7.88 9.59
C GLY A 134 -10.19 7.00 8.34
N THR A 135 -9.24 6.06 8.23
CA THR A 135 -9.19 5.11 7.10
C THR A 135 -10.39 4.17 7.09
N VAL A 136 -10.79 3.66 8.26
CA VAL A 136 -11.96 2.78 8.36
C VAL A 136 -13.25 3.51 7.99
N ALA A 137 -13.42 4.75 8.46
CA ALA A 137 -14.59 5.56 8.12
C ALA A 137 -14.64 5.87 6.61
N ASP A 138 -13.51 6.21 5.98
CA ASP A 138 -13.43 6.42 4.52
C ASP A 138 -13.84 5.16 3.75
N ALA A 139 -13.29 4.00 4.15
CA ALA A 139 -13.63 2.72 3.52
C ALA A 139 -15.11 2.32 3.67
N LYS A 140 -15.80 2.81 4.71
CA LYS A 140 -17.25 2.65 4.91
C LYS A 140 -18.09 3.68 4.14
N GLY A 141 -17.46 4.67 3.49
CA GLY A 141 -18.13 5.80 2.85
C GLY A 141 -18.60 6.89 3.82
N GLU A 142 -18.15 6.85 5.08
CA GLU A 142 -18.48 7.81 6.14
C GLU A 142 -17.52 9.01 6.07
N TYR A 143 -17.55 9.71 4.94
CA TYR A 143 -16.51 10.69 4.59
C TYR A 143 -16.37 11.85 5.58
N ASP A 144 -17.47 12.37 6.12
CA ASP A 144 -17.40 13.48 7.10
C ASP A 144 -16.77 13.02 8.42
N THR A 145 -17.12 11.82 8.89
CA THR A 145 -16.49 11.20 10.06
C THR A 145 -15.02 10.90 9.82
N SER A 146 -14.63 10.47 8.61
CA SER A 146 -13.23 10.28 8.24
C SER A 146 -12.43 11.57 8.33
N LEU A 147 -12.96 12.68 7.79
CA LEU A 147 -12.31 14.00 7.86
C LEU A 147 -12.14 14.47 9.31
N GLU A 148 -13.15 14.28 10.17
CA GLU A 148 -13.04 14.60 11.60
C GLU A 148 -11.90 13.82 12.29
N TRP A 149 -11.74 12.54 11.97
CA TRP A 149 -10.67 11.72 12.51
C TRP A 149 -9.29 12.16 12.01
N TYR A 150 -9.13 12.39 10.71
CA TYR A 150 -7.87 12.88 10.17
C TYR A 150 -7.50 14.26 10.71
N GLN A 151 -8.48 15.14 10.94
CA GLN A 151 -8.24 16.44 11.57
C GLN A 151 -7.70 16.29 13.00
N LYS A 152 -8.29 15.41 13.81
CA LYS A 152 -7.77 15.12 15.16
C LYS A 152 -6.37 14.50 15.12
N SER A 153 -6.09 13.65 14.13
CA SER A 153 -4.75 13.09 13.91
C SER A 153 -3.73 14.20 13.62
N LEU A 154 -4.04 15.10 12.69
CA LEU A 154 -3.20 16.26 12.35
C LEU A 154 -2.94 17.16 13.55
N GLU A 155 -3.94 17.43 14.39
CA GLU A 155 -3.77 18.26 15.59
C GLU A 155 -2.73 17.68 16.56
N ILE A 156 -2.73 16.36 16.75
CA ILE A 156 -1.74 15.68 17.58
C ILE A 156 -0.37 15.73 16.92
N ASP A 157 -0.31 15.43 15.63
CA ASP A 157 0.93 15.35 14.88
C ASP A 157 1.64 16.71 14.81
N MET A 158 0.90 17.79 14.54
CA MET A 158 1.42 19.16 14.52
C MET A 158 1.89 19.65 15.90
N ARG A 159 1.32 19.12 16.99
CA ARG A 159 1.73 19.45 18.36
C ARG A 159 2.98 18.67 18.80
N THR A 160 3.14 17.44 18.32
CA THR A 160 4.13 16.50 18.86
C THR A 160 5.34 16.29 17.94
N ARG A 161 5.23 16.69 16.67
CA ARG A 161 6.25 16.44 15.65
C ARG A 161 6.63 17.72 14.91
N PRO A 162 7.81 17.77 14.29
CA PRO A 162 8.17 18.83 13.35
C PRO A 162 7.10 19.01 12.27
N SER A 163 6.91 20.24 11.80
CA SER A 163 5.84 20.60 10.85
C SER A 163 5.94 19.90 9.49
N ASP A 164 7.11 19.35 9.18
CA ASP A 164 7.47 18.65 7.94
C ASP A 164 7.47 17.11 8.11
N HIS A 165 7.03 16.60 9.27
CA HIS A 165 7.04 15.16 9.54
C HIS A 165 6.17 14.36 8.55
N VAL A 166 6.70 13.24 8.04
CA VAL A 166 6.09 12.29 7.07
C VAL A 166 4.60 12.06 7.30
N ASN A 167 4.20 11.75 8.55
CA ASN A 167 2.81 11.46 8.90
C ASN A 167 1.83 12.62 8.61
N ILE A 168 2.28 13.88 8.73
CA ILE A 168 1.45 15.05 8.43
C ILE A 168 1.13 15.08 6.92
N GLY A 169 2.14 14.85 6.08
CA GLY A 169 1.94 14.75 4.64
C GLY A 169 1.09 13.53 4.24
N SER A 170 1.31 12.37 4.87
CA SER A 170 0.49 11.18 4.62
C SER A 170 -0.98 11.41 4.99
N THR A 171 -1.25 12.12 6.09
CA THR A 171 -2.62 12.46 6.51
C THR A 171 -3.28 13.44 5.53
N HIS A 172 -2.55 14.43 5.02
CA HIS A 172 -3.05 15.29 3.96
C HIS A 172 -3.39 14.51 2.68
N ASN A 173 -2.59 13.51 2.31
CA ASN A 173 -2.95 12.62 1.20
C ASN A 173 -4.23 11.83 1.48
N SER A 174 -4.38 11.29 2.70
CA SER A 174 -5.63 10.58 3.08
C SER A 174 -6.85 11.50 3.06
N ILE A 175 -6.73 12.75 3.50
CA ILE A 175 -7.79 13.77 3.36
C ILE A 175 -8.10 14.05 1.89
N GLY A 176 -7.07 14.10 1.04
CA GLY A 176 -7.23 14.23 -0.41
C GLY A 176 -8.04 13.09 -1.01
N ASN A 177 -7.75 11.84 -0.61
CA ASN A 177 -8.50 10.66 -1.04
C ASN A 177 -9.99 10.79 -0.66
N VAL A 178 -10.28 11.18 0.58
CA VAL A 178 -11.67 11.36 1.05
C VAL A 178 -12.40 12.41 0.22
N HIS A 179 -11.76 13.56 -0.05
CA HIS A 179 -12.37 14.59 -0.90
C HIS A 179 -12.58 14.10 -2.34
N GLY A 180 -11.64 13.33 -2.89
CA GLY A 180 -11.78 12.68 -4.19
C GLY A 180 -12.98 11.73 -4.23
N ASN A 181 -13.11 10.87 -3.22
CA ASN A 181 -14.23 9.93 -3.07
C ASN A 181 -15.59 10.66 -2.92
N LYS A 182 -15.61 11.85 -2.33
CA LYS A 182 -16.79 12.75 -2.28
C LYS A 182 -17.09 13.44 -3.61
N GLY A 183 -16.18 13.38 -4.59
CA GLY A 183 -16.25 14.13 -5.85
C GLY A 183 -15.78 15.59 -5.75
N ASP A 184 -15.22 16.01 -4.62
CA ASP A 184 -14.66 17.36 -4.43
C ASP A 184 -13.20 17.41 -4.90
N ARG A 185 -13.04 17.45 -6.22
CA ARG A 185 -11.72 17.44 -6.88
C ARG A 185 -10.83 18.62 -6.48
N GLY A 186 -11.44 19.79 -6.23
CA GLY A 186 -10.71 21.00 -5.83
C GLY A 186 -10.00 20.83 -4.49
N ARG A 187 -10.74 20.39 -3.46
CA ARG A 187 -10.14 20.12 -2.14
C ARG A 187 -9.21 18.92 -2.13
N ALA A 188 -9.47 17.92 -2.98
CA ALA A 188 -8.58 16.79 -3.13
C ALA A 188 -7.21 17.23 -3.67
N LEU A 189 -7.19 18.01 -4.77
CA LEU A 189 -5.94 18.58 -5.32
C LEU A 189 -5.22 19.49 -4.32
N GLU A 190 -5.94 20.34 -3.58
CA GLU A 190 -5.33 21.18 -2.54
C GLU A 190 -4.61 20.32 -1.49
N SER A 191 -5.26 19.25 -1.04
CA SER A 191 -4.73 18.34 -0.03
C SER A 191 -3.52 17.54 -0.53
N TYR A 192 -3.57 17.01 -1.76
CA TYR A 192 -2.43 16.31 -2.36
C TYR A 192 -1.24 17.25 -2.60
N ASN A 193 -1.47 18.46 -3.10
CA ASN A 193 -0.42 19.45 -3.29
C ASN A 193 0.22 19.87 -1.95
N ARG A 194 -0.59 19.92 -0.88
CA ARG A 194 -0.09 20.15 0.47
C ARG A 194 0.80 19.00 0.94
N ALA A 195 0.39 17.75 0.71
CA ALA A 195 1.19 16.56 1.00
C ALA A 195 2.53 16.57 0.25
N VAL A 196 2.51 16.80 -1.06
CA VAL A 196 3.72 16.94 -1.90
C VAL A 196 4.65 18.03 -1.36
N SER A 197 4.10 19.21 -1.04
CA SER A 197 4.90 20.33 -0.54
C SER A 197 5.59 20.01 0.78
N LEU A 198 4.91 19.32 1.70
CA LEU A 198 5.48 18.92 2.99
C LEU A 198 6.59 17.88 2.80
N PHE A 199 6.36 16.87 1.96
CA PHE A 199 7.38 15.84 1.71
C PHE A 199 8.62 16.41 1.02
N LYS A 200 8.46 17.33 0.06
CA LYS A 200 9.60 18.02 -0.57
C LYS A 200 10.39 18.92 0.38
N GLN A 201 9.79 19.36 1.49
CA GLN A 201 10.51 20.14 2.52
C GLN A 201 11.33 19.24 3.45
N ALA A 202 10.80 18.06 3.80
CA ALA A 202 11.46 17.13 4.71
C ALA A 202 12.44 16.16 4.03
N HIS A 203 12.24 15.87 2.75
CA HIS A 203 12.92 14.79 2.04
C HIS A 203 13.41 15.22 0.65
N ASP A 204 14.20 14.35 0.02
CA ASP A 204 14.58 14.50 -1.37
C ASP A 204 13.36 14.41 -2.32
N GLU A 205 13.53 14.93 -3.53
CA GLU A 205 12.47 14.96 -4.54
C GLU A 205 12.06 13.58 -5.07
N ASN A 206 12.79 12.52 -4.72
CA ASN A 206 12.55 11.14 -5.13
C ASN A 206 11.99 10.29 -3.99
N HIS A 207 11.49 10.87 -2.89
CA HIS A 207 10.97 10.07 -1.79
C HIS A 207 9.81 9.15 -2.23
N PRO A 208 9.81 7.84 -1.89
CA PRO A 208 8.84 6.86 -2.41
C PRO A 208 7.36 7.25 -2.25
N HIS A 209 6.99 7.93 -1.17
CA HIS A 209 5.60 8.37 -0.93
C HIS A 209 5.10 9.39 -1.97
N LEU A 210 6.00 10.17 -2.59
CA LEU A 210 5.62 11.13 -3.61
C LEU A 210 4.99 10.44 -4.84
N ALA A 211 5.36 9.20 -5.13
CA ALA A 211 4.76 8.43 -6.22
C ALA A 211 3.24 8.29 -6.03
N GLY A 212 2.80 7.86 -4.85
CA GLY A 212 1.37 7.73 -4.54
C GLY A 212 0.61 9.05 -4.68
N PHE A 213 1.21 10.16 -4.24
CA PHE A 213 0.57 11.48 -4.32
C PHE A 213 0.46 11.96 -5.77
N TYR A 214 1.52 11.77 -6.57
CA TYR A 214 1.51 12.12 -7.98
C TYR A 214 0.52 11.26 -8.77
N ASN A 215 0.43 9.96 -8.48
CA ASN A 215 -0.58 9.10 -9.07
C ASN A 215 -2.00 9.60 -8.76
N ASN A 216 -2.27 9.99 -7.51
CA ASN A 216 -3.59 10.52 -7.12
C ASN A 216 -3.93 11.86 -7.79
N ILE A 217 -2.94 12.73 -7.98
CA ILE A 217 -3.11 13.98 -8.74
C ILE A 217 -3.37 13.67 -10.22
N GLY A 218 -2.64 12.71 -10.80
CA GLY A 218 -2.82 12.22 -12.17
C GLY A 218 -4.23 11.69 -12.40
N ASN A 219 -4.77 10.88 -11.46
CA ASN A 219 -6.14 10.37 -11.49
C ASN A 219 -7.16 11.52 -11.60
N ILE A 220 -7.02 12.57 -10.79
CA ILE A 220 -7.93 13.72 -10.85
C ILE A 220 -7.87 14.41 -12.22
N TYR A 221 -6.68 14.66 -12.75
CA TYR A 221 -6.54 15.30 -14.06
C TYR A 221 -7.09 14.42 -15.19
N GLN A 222 -6.92 13.10 -15.11
CA GLN A 222 -7.50 12.15 -16.06
C GLN A 222 -9.03 12.22 -16.02
N GLU A 223 -9.64 12.23 -14.84
CA GLU A 223 -11.10 12.36 -14.69
C GLU A 223 -11.63 13.70 -15.23
N GLU A 224 -10.84 14.76 -15.11
CA GLU A 224 -11.13 16.07 -15.72
C GLU A 224 -10.83 16.13 -17.22
N LYS A 225 -10.40 15.02 -17.83
CA LYS A 225 -9.99 14.92 -19.24
C LYS A 225 -8.81 15.84 -19.61
N LYS A 226 -8.03 16.24 -18.62
CA LYS A 226 -6.78 17.01 -18.75
C LYS A 226 -5.62 16.03 -18.91
N TYR A 227 -5.59 15.37 -20.05
CA TYR A 227 -4.74 14.20 -20.29
C TYR A 227 -3.24 14.52 -20.28
N PHE A 228 -2.83 15.71 -20.74
CA PHE A 228 -1.41 16.09 -20.69
C PHE A 228 -0.92 16.33 -19.26
N GLU A 229 -1.72 16.99 -18.43
CA GLU A 229 -1.43 17.15 -17.01
C GLU A 229 -1.42 15.80 -16.29
N ALA A 230 -2.39 14.93 -16.58
CA ALA A 230 -2.42 13.57 -16.03
C ALA A 230 -1.14 12.79 -16.38
N LEU A 231 -0.70 12.87 -17.64
CA LEU A 231 0.52 12.19 -18.11
C LEU A 231 1.76 12.67 -17.35
N ASP A 232 1.96 13.99 -17.21
CA ASP A 232 3.10 14.57 -16.48
C ASP A 232 3.17 14.06 -15.03
N PHE A 233 2.02 13.95 -14.35
CA PHE A 233 1.95 13.43 -12.99
C PHE A 233 2.16 11.90 -12.92
N TYR A 234 1.60 11.13 -13.84
CA TYR A 234 1.85 9.69 -13.88
C TYR A 234 3.31 9.36 -14.20
N GLU A 235 3.96 10.10 -15.10
CA GLU A 235 5.39 9.93 -15.41
C GLU A 235 6.28 10.25 -14.20
N LYS A 236 5.95 11.31 -13.45
CA LYS A 236 6.63 11.61 -12.17
C LYS A 236 6.46 10.48 -11.16
N SER A 237 5.26 9.90 -11.05
CA SER A 237 5.01 8.75 -10.18
C SER A 237 5.84 7.54 -10.60
N LEU A 238 5.79 7.20 -11.88
CA LEU A 238 6.51 6.05 -12.45
C LEU A 238 8.02 6.20 -12.26
N GLY A 239 8.60 7.37 -12.54
CA GLY A 239 10.03 7.60 -12.37
C GLY A 239 10.51 7.41 -10.92
N ILE A 240 9.70 7.78 -9.93
CA ILE A 240 10.00 7.52 -8.52
C ILE A 240 9.92 6.02 -8.23
N GLN A 241 8.87 5.34 -8.70
CA GLN A 241 8.70 3.91 -8.51
C GLN A 241 9.83 3.10 -9.15
N GLU A 242 10.26 3.42 -10.37
CA GLU A 242 11.36 2.74 -11.06
C GLU A 242 12.69 2.86 -10.32
N ASN A 243 12.88 3.94 -9.55
CA ASN A 243 14.08 4.15 -8.73
C ASN A 243 14.09 3.34 -7.43
N HIS A 244 12.92 2.97 -6.90
CA HIS A 244 12.79 2.36 -5.57
C HIS A 244 12.25 0.93 -5.57
N LEU A 245 11.58 0.52 -6.64
CA LEU A 245 10.91 -0.78 -6.73
C LEU A 245 11.66 -1.73 -7.67
N PRO A 246 11.61 -3.05 -7.40
CA PRO A 246 12.08 -4.04 -8.35
C PRO A 246 11.33 -3.92 -9.69
N PRO A 247 11.97 -4.23 -10.84
CA PRO A 247 11.36 -4.07 -12.17
C PRO A 247 10.04 -4.82 -12.41
N ASP A 248 9.74 -5.84 -11.60
CA ASP A 248 8.52 -6.65 -11.70
C ASP A 248 7.50 -6.34 -10.59
N HIS A 249 7.66 -5.23 -9.87
CA HIS A 249 6.73 -4.85 -8.81
C HIS A 249 5.34 -4.51 -9.37
N PRO A 250 4.23 -5.02 -8.79
CA PRO A 250 2.87 -4.78 -9.28
C PRO A 250 2.53 -3.30 -9.52
N ASP A 251 2.96 -2.41 -8.62
CA ASP A 251 2.75 -0.97 -8.74
C ASP A 251 3.28 -0.36 -10.06
N LEU A 252 4.40 -0.88 -10.58
CA LEU A 252 4.91 -0.46 -11.90
C LEU A 252 3.92 -0.87 -13.00
N GLY A 253 3.34 -2.06 -12.89
CA GLY A 253 2.28 -2.52 -13.79
C GLY A 253 1.06 -1.60 -13.78
N GLY A 254 0.61 -1.18 -12.59
CA GLY A 254 -0.46 -0.20 -12.43
C GLY A 254 -0.13 1.16 -13.08
N SER A 255 1.07 1.69 -12.84
CA SER A 255 1.50 2.97 -13.42
C SER A 255 1.59 2.93 -14.95
N TYR A 256 2.15 1.86 -15.52
CA TYR A 256 2.16 1.69 -16.98
C TYR A 256 0.74 1.59 -17.55
N ASN A 257 -0.19 0.92 -16.87
CA ASN A 257 -1.58 0.87 -17.31
C ASN A 257 -2.23 2.27 -17.32
N ASN A 258 -2.02 3.08 -16.28
CA ASN A 258 -2.57 4.44 -16.19
C ASN A 258 -2.02 5.34 -17.32
N ILE A 259 -0.71 5.27 -17.58
CA ILE A 259 -0.09 5.99 -18.72
C ILE A 259 -0.65 5.50 -20.06
N GLY A 260 -0.85 4.18 -20.21
CA GLY A 260 -1.48 3.60 -21.39
C GLY A 260 -2.89 4.13 -21.64
N ILE A 261 -3.72 4.25 -20.60
CA ILE A 261 -5.06 4.83 -20.68
C ILE A 261 -5.00 6.27 -21.18
N VAL A 262 -4.08 7.07 -20.63
CA VAL A 262 -3.93 8.47 -21.05
C VAL A 262 -3.51 8.58 -22.51
N HIS A 263 -2.56 7.75 -22.96
CA HIS A 263 -2.18 7.71 -24.37
C HIS A 263 -3.31 7.27 -25.28
N TRP A 264 -4.12 6.29 -24.87
CA TRP A 264 -5.32 5.88 -25.60
C TRP A 264 -6.31 7.03 -25.73
N CYS A 265 -6.61 7.75 -24.64
CA CYS A 265 -7.47 8.93 -24.67
C CYS A 265 -6.94 10.08 -25.54
N LEU A 266 -5.62 10.18 -25.72
CA LEU A 266 -4.97 11.14 -26.62
C LEU A 266 -4.94 10.67 -28.08
N GLY A 267 -5.40 9.46 -28.39
CA GLY A 267 -5.32 8.85 -29.73
C GLY A 267 -3.93 8.32 -30.10
N HIS A 268 -3.02 8.21 -29.13
CA HIS A 268 -1.68 7.66 -29.31
C HIS A 268 -1.68 6.13 -29.13
N TYR A 269 -2.42 5.41 -29.97
CA TYR A 269 -2.71 3.98 -29.77
C TYR A 269 -1.46 3.10 -29.70
N ASP A 270 -0.43 3.36 -30.52
CA ASP A 270 0.82 2.59 -30.48
C ASP A 270 1.56 2.74 -29.14
N LEU A 271 1.58 3.97 -28.59
CA LEU A 271 2.17 4.22 -27.27
C LEU A 271 1.33 3.56 -26.17
N ALA A 272 0.00 3.66 -26.26
CA ALA A 272 -0.91 2.99 -25.33
C ALA A 272 -0.66 1.48 -25.27
N LEU A 273 -0.58 0.83 -26.44
CA LEU A 273 -0.31 -0.60 -26.56
C LEU A 273 1.08 -0.98 -26.03
N ASP A 274 2.13 -0.18 -26.24
CA ASP A 274 3.46 -0.44 -25.63
C ASP A 274 3.36 -0.45 -24.10
N HIS A 275 2.70 0.56 -23.53
CA HIS A 275 2.51 0.68 -22.09
C HIS A 275 1.64 -0.45 -21.52
N TYR A 276 0.55 -0.81 -22.17
CA TYR A 276 -0.27 -1.96 -21.75
C TYR A 276 0.51 -3.28 -21.83
N ASN A 277 1.34 -3.49 -22.83
CA ASN A 277 2.18 -4.69 -22.92
C ASN A 277 3.18 -4.76 -21.76
N ARG A 278 3.80 -3.63 -21.37
CA ARG A 278 4.68 -3.58 -20.19
C ARG A 278 3.92 -3.89 -18.91
N SER A 279 2.73 -3.28 -18.74
CA SER A 279 1.84 -3.54 -17.62
C SER A 279 1.48 -5.03 -17.52
N LEU A 280 1.01 -5.62 -18.63
CA LEU A 280 0.62 -7.02 -18.70
C LEU A 280 1.78 -7.95 -18.36
N LYS A 281 2.98 -7.68 -18.88
CA LYS A 281 4.18 -8.48 -18.60
C LYS A 281 4.51 -8.51 -17.10
N ILE A 282 4.41 -7.36 -16.43
CA ILE A 282 4.64 -7.27 -14.99
C ILE A 282 3.54 -8.03 -14.25
N SER A 283 2.27 -7.71 -14.53
CA SER A 283 1.11 -8.31 -13.88
C SER A 283 1.09 -9.85 -14.01
N LEU A 284 1.43 -10.40 -15.18
CA LEU A 284 1.51 -11.86 -15.37
C LEU A 284 2.62 -12.54 -14.55
N LYS A 285 3.67 -11.79 -14.18
CA LYS A 285 4.80 -12.32 -13.40
C LYS A 285 4.59 -12.16 -11.89
N SER A 286 3.94 -11.08 -11.47
CA SER A 286 3.79 -10.73 -10.06
C SER A 286 2.44 -11.05 -9.46
N LEU A 287 1.38 -11.21 -10.27
CA LEU A 287 0.02 -11.42 -9.79
C LEU A 287 -0.51 -12.83 -10.12
N PRO A 288 -1.47 -13.35 -9.33
CA PRO A 288 -2.18 -14.57 -9.68
C PRO A 288 -2.90 -14.44 -11.03
N ALA A 289 -2.98 -15.53 -11.79
CA ALA A 289 -3.54 -15.52 -13.15
C ALA A 289 -5.00 -15.01 -13.27
N GLN A 290 -5.75 -14.97 -12.16
CA GLN A 290 -7.14 -14.51 -12.10
C GLN A 290 -7.28 -13.08 -11.55
N HIS A 291 -6.17 -12.36 -11.37
CA HIS A 291 -6.19 -11.01 -10.82
C HIS A 291 -6.92 -10.04 -11.76
N ALA A 292 -7.72 -9.14 -11.18
CA ALA A 292 -8.56 -8.21 -11.93
C ALA A 292 -7.73 -7.32 -12.88
N ASP A 293 -6.56 -6.87 -12.42
CA ASP A 293 -5.67 -6.00 -13.20
C ASP A 293 -5.25 -6.62 -14.54
N ILE A 294 -4.98 -7.94 -14.58
CA ILE A 294 -4.65 -8.64 -15.82
C ILE A 294 -5.82 -8.55 -16.81
N ALA A 295 -7.05 -8.78 -16.33
CA ALA A 295 -8.25 -8.67 -17.15
C ALA A 295 -8.48 -7.22 -17.62
N SER A 296 -8.30 -6.24 -16.75
CA SER A 296 -8.40 -4.82 -17.09
C SER A 296 -7.41 -4.42 -18.18
N THR A 297 -6.15 -4.86 -18.10
CA THR A 297 -5.15 -4.58 -19.14
C THR A 297 -5.55 -5.21 -20.48
N TYR A 298 -6.06 -6.44 -20.50
CA TYR A 298 -6.55 -7.05 -21.75
C TYR A 298 -7.72 -6.29 -22.37
N VAL A 299 -8.68 -5.82 -21.55
CA VAL A 299 -9.81 -5.00 -22.02
C VAL A 299 -9.29 -3.70 -22.64
N ASN A 300 -8.38 -3.02 -21.94
CA ASN A 300 -7.79 -1.76 -22.41
C ASN A 300 -7.02 -1.93 -23.73
N MET A 301 -6.29 -3.04 -23.89
CA MET A 301 -5.62 -3.38 -25.15
C MET A 301 -6.64 -3.65 -26.27
N GLY A 302 -7.72 -4.37 -25.98
CA GLY A 302 -8.77 -4.66 -26.96
C GLY A 302 -9.42 -3.38 -27.51
N LEU A 303 -9.78 -2.46 -26.61
CA LEU A 303 -10.33 -1.14 -26.98
C LEU A 303 -9.32 -0.32 -27.80
N ALA A 304 -8.04 -0.34 -27.42
CA ALA A 304 -7.01 0.37 -28.18
C ALA A 304 -6.77 -0.21 -29.58
N TYR A 305 -6.91 -1.53 -29.78
CA TYR A 305 -6.87 -2.14 -31.11
C TYR A 305 -8.10 -1.79 -31.94
N GLU A 306 -9.30 -1.86 -31.36
CA GLU A 306 -10.55 -1.51 -32.04
C GLU A 306 -10.51 -0.06 -32.56
N ASP A 307 -10.18 0.90 -31.70
CA ASP A 307 -10.11 2.31 -32.09
C ASP A 307 -8.98 2.61 -33.09
N LYS A 308 -7.89 1.83 -33.05
CA LYS A 308 -6.80 1.96 -34.01
C LYS A 308 -7.22 1.47 -35.40
N ASP A 309 -7.88 0.31 -35.47
CA ASP A 309 -8.34 -0.28 -36.72
C ASP A 309 -9.44 0.55 -37.40
N GLU A 310 -10.25 1.30 -36.63
CA GLU A 310 -11.25 2.25 -37.18
C GLU A 310 -10.63 3.47 -37.88
N LEU A 311 -9.34 3.74 -37.69
CA LEU A 311 -8.64 4.91 -38.23
C LEU A 311 -7.72 4.61 -39.42
N GLU A 312 -7.45 3.34 -39.72
CA GLU A 312 -6.63 2.86 -40.85
C GLU A 312 -7.47 2.52 -42.09
#